data_AF-A0A7L2IYP5-F1
#
_entry.id   AF-A0A7L2IYP5-F1
#
_cell.length_a   1.000
_cell.length_b   1.000
_cell.length_c   1.000
_cell.angle_alpha   90.00
_cell.angle_beta   90.00
_cell.angle_gamma   90.00
#
_symmetry.space_group_name_H-M   'P 1'
#
loop_
_entity.id
_entity.type
_entity.pdbx_description
1 polymer ?
#
loop_
_entity_poly.entity_id
_entity_poly.type
_entity_poly.pdbx_seq_one_letter_code
_entity_poly.pdbx_strand_id
1 'polypeptide(L)'
;GLSQYSSDPHTEWELSTYSTRDQVLEAVRNLRYKGGNTFTGLALTHVLEQNLKAEAGARLEAEKLVILLTDGKSQDDANLAAQTLKHLGIEIFAIGVKNADEAELRQVASEPLELTVYNVLDFPLLSSLVGKLTRVLCTRIKEKSNKET
;
A
#
# COMPACT_ATOMS: atom_id res chain seq x y z
N GLY A 1 -0.60 -5.68 8.19
CA GLY A 1 -0.62 -6.79 7.23
C GLY A 1 0.31 -6.47 6.09
N LEU A 2 0.66 -7.50 5.34
CA LEU A 2 1.39 -7.41 4.09
C LEU A 2 0.78 -8.42 3.11
N SER A 3 0.58 -7.97 1.88
CA SER A 3 0.15 -8.82 0.78
C SER A 3 1.12 -8.65 -0.37
N GLN A 4 1.60 -9.77 -0.92
CA GLN A 4 2.30 -9.78 -2.19
C GLN A 4 1.28 -9.97 -3.30
N TYR A 5 1.57 -9.43 -4.49
CA TYR A 5 0.72 -9.66 -5.64
C TYR A 5 1.54 -9.90 -6.89
N SER A 6 0.94 -10.67 -7.79
CA SER A 6 1.44 -10.86 -9.13
C SER A 6 0.27 -11.05 -10.11
N SER A 7 0.09 -12.24 -10.68
CA SER A 7 -1.16 -12.67 -11.31
C SER A 7 -2.25 -12.99 -10.28
N ASP A 8 -1.86 -13.38 -9.07
CA ASP A 8 -2.74 -13.64 -7.93
C ASP A 8 -2.21 -12.92 -6.68
N PRO A 9 -3.04 -12.12 -5.98
CA PRO A 9 -2.69 -11.55 -4.69
C PRO A 9 -2.72 -12.60 -3.57
N HIS A 10 -1.82 -12.45 -2.60
CA HIS A 10 -1.71 -13.33 -1.46
C HIS A 10 -1.41 -12.54 -0.19
N THR A 11 -2.18 -12.78 0.87
CA THR A 11 -1.90 -12.24 2.21
C THR A 11 -0.81 -13.07 2.85
N GLU A 12 0.36 -12.47 3.06
CA GLU A 12 1.47 -13.12 3.76
C GLU A 12 1.24 -13.10 5.27
N TRP A 13 0.70 -11.98 5.77
CA TRP A 13 0.20 -11.86 7.14
C TRP A 13 -0.83 -10.73 7.26
N GLU A 14 -1.75 -10.90 8.18
CA GLU A 14 -2.84 -9.98 8.48
C GLU A 14 -2.37 -8.79 9.34
N LEU A 15 -3.26 -7.85 9.66
CA LEU A 15 -2.95 -6.76 10.60
C LEU A 15 -2.84 -7.26 12.04
N SER A 16 -3.55 -8.34 12.38
CA SER A 16 -3.57 -8.98 13.69
C SER A 16 -2.38 -9.91 13.97
N THR A 17 -1.65 -10.36 12.95
CA THR A 17 -0.68 -11.47 13.07
C THR A 17 0.50 -11.17 13.98
N TYR A 18 1.06 -9.95 13.94
CA TYR A 18 2.25 -9.58 14.70
C TYR A 18 2.00 -8.36 15.56
N SER A 19 2.47 -8.41 16.82
CA SER A 19 2.26 -7.33 17.80
C SER A 19 3.54 -6.57 18.14
N THR A 20 4.71 -7.06 17.73
CA THR A 20 6.00 -6.41 18.01
C THR A 20 6.75 -6.10 16.73
N ARG A 21 7.61 -5.06 16.81
CA ARG A 21 8.50 -4.67 15.71
C ARG A 21 9.40 -5.82 15.27
N ASP A 22 9.97 -6.56 16.21
CA ASP A 22 10.92 -7.63 15.90
C ASP A 22 10.27 -8.78 15.13
N GLN A 23 9.02 -9.13 15.47
CA GLN A 23 8.25 -10.12 14.74
C GLN A 23 8.01 -9.69 13.29
N VAL A 24 7.59 -8.44 13.08
CA VAL A 24 7.38 -7.90 11.72
C VAL A 24 8.68 -7.88 10.93
N LEU A 25 9.79 -7.43 11.54
CA LEU A 25 11.09 -7.39 10.87
C LEU A 25 11.59 -8.80 10.49
N GLU A 26 11.36 -9.79 11.35
CA GLU A 26 11.72 -11.17 11.07
C GLU A 26 10.85 -11.78 9.96
N ALA A 27 9.55 -11.50 9.94
CA ALA A 27 8.66 -11.94 8.87
C ALA A 27 9.07 -11.35 7.51
N VAL A 28 9.41 -10.05 7.48
CA VAL A 28 9.90 -9.38 6.27
C VAL A 28 11.22 -9.98 5.79
N ARG A 29 12.16 -10.29 6.70
CA ARG A 29 13.45 -10.93 6.33
C ARG A 29 13.27 -12.30 5.68
N ASN A 30 12.25 -13.04 6.09
CA ASN A 30 11.98 -14.39 5.60
C ASN A 30 11.00 -14.42 4.42
N LEU A 31 10.53 -13.26 3.96
CA LEU A 31 9.57 -13.15 2.87
C LEU A 31 10.19 -13.66 1.56
N ARG A 32 9.47 -14.56 0.88
CA ARG A 32 9.90 -15.12 -0.41
C ARG A 32 9.23 -14.39 -1.55
N TYR A 33 10.02 -13.93 -2.51
CA TYR A 33 9.49 -13.31 -3.72
C TYR A 33 8.59 -14.27 -4.48
N LYS A 34 7.34 -13.86 -4.73
CA LYS A 34 6.33 -14.67 -5.43
C LYS A 34 6.59 -14.77 -6.93
N GLY A 35 7.06 -13.68 -7.56
CA GLY A 35 7.19 -13.57 -9.02
C GLY A 35 5.84 -13.62 -9.76
N GLY A 36 5.85 -13.23 -11.03
CA GLY A 36 4.68 -13.26 -11.92
C GLY A 36 4.36 -11.91 -12.56
N ASN A 37 3.11 -11.74 -13.01
CA ASN A 37 2.62 -10.52 -13.66
C ASN A 37 2.34 -9.40 -12.64
N THR A 38 1.76 -8.29 -13.10
CA THR A 38 1.37 -7.17 -12.25
C THR A 38 -0.13 -6.93 -12.40
N PHE A 39 -0.98 -7.54 -11.57
CA PHE A 39 -2.43 -7.31 -11.53
C PHE A 39 -2.78 -6.43 -10.32
N THR A 40 -2.51 -5.14 -10.47
CA THR A 40 -2.67 -4.13 -9.41
C THR A 40 -4.13 -3.95 -9.00
N GLY A 41 -5.08 -4.00 -9.94
CA GLY A 41 -6.50 -3.87 -9.64
C GLY A 41 -7.01 -5.00 -8.76
N LEU A 42 -6.65 -6.25 -9.11
CA LEU A 42 -6.95 -7.42 -8.30
C LEU A 42 -6.29 -7.32 -6.92
N ALA A 43 -5.06 -6.82 -6.83
CA ALA A 43 -4.38 -6.61 -5.56
C ALA A 43 -5.09 -5.61 -4.65
N LEU A 44 -5.55 -4.48 -5.20
CA LEU A 44 -6.30 -3.47 -4.43
C LEU A 44 -7.64 -4.01 -3.94
N THR A 45 -8.35 -4.77 -4.78
CA THR A 45 -9.59 -5.48 -4.38
C THR A 45 -9.31 -6.49 -3.27
N HIS A 46 -8.25 -7.30 -3.40
CA HIS A 46 -7.85 -8.26 -2.37
C HIS A 46 -7.55 -7.59 -1.02
N VAL A 47 -6.84 -6.46 -1.03
CA VAL A 47 -6.56 -5.69 0.19
C VAL A 47 -7.85 -5.24 0.87
N LEU A 48 -8.82 -4.74 0.10
CA LEU A 48 -10.13 -4.35 0.63
C LEU A 48 -10.89 -5.55 1.21
N GLU A 49 -10.96 -6.64 0.46
CA GLU A 49 -11.80 -7.80 0.78
C GLU A 49 -11.19 -8.78 1.76
N GLN A 50 -9.88 -8.71 2.03
CA GLN A 50 -9.20 -9.66 2.92
C GLN A 50 -8.44 -8.93 4.03
N ASN A 51 -7.62 -7.94 3.70
CA ASN A 51 -6.70 -7.35 4.67
C ASN A 51 -7.32 -6.24 5.52
N LEU A 52 -8.30 -5.51 5.00
CA LEU A 52 -8.95 -4.40 5.71
C LEU A 52 -10.24 -4.81 6.44
N LYS A 53 -10.40 -6.10 6.68
CA LYS A 53 -11.50 -6.69 7.45
C LYS A 53 -11.22 -6.72 8.95
N ALA A 54 -12.28 -6.69 9.76
CA ALA A 54 -12.19 -6.69 11.22
C ALA A 54 -11.53 -7.98 11.75
N GLU A 55 -11.91 -9.12 11.16
CA GLU A 55 -11.31 -10.43 11.42
C GLU A 55 -9.80 -10.49 11.12
N ALA A 56 -9.33 -9.71 10.14
CA ALA A 56 -7.92 -9.57 9.79
C ALA A 56 -7.19 -8.52 10.66
N GLY A 57 -7.85 -7.94 11.66
CA GLY A 57 -7.28 -6.96 12.59
C GLY A 57 -7.43 -5.50 12.18
N ALA A 58 -8.19 -5.18 11.12
CA ALA A 58 -8.52 -3.81 10.81
C ALA A 58 -9.47 -3.23 11.88
N ARG A 59 -9.16 -2.02 12.37
CA ARG A 59 -9.94 -1.36 13.43
C ARG A 59 -10.86 -0.31 12.83
N LEU A 60 -12.09 -0.22 13.36
CA LEU A 60 -13.10 0.73 12.87
C LEU A 60 -12.62 2.18 13.05
N GLU A 61 -12.28 2.55 14.29
CA GLU A 61 -11.81 3.88 14.73
C GLU A 61 -10.37 4.23 14.31
N ALA A 62 -9.75 3.42 13.46
CA ALA A 62 -8.38 3.67 13.01
C ALA A 62 -8.37 4.14 11.56
N GLU A 63 -7.49 5.11 11.30
CA GLU A 63 -7.08 5.50 9.95
C GLU A 63 -6.53 4.29 9.20
N LYS A 64 -7.06 4.08 7.99
CA LYS A 64 -6.68 2.97 7.11
C LYS A 64 -5.90 3.52 5.93
N LEU A 65 -4.73 2.95 5.69
CA LEU A 65 -3.85 3.34 4.60
C LEU A 65 -3.28 2.12 3.88
N VAL A 66 -3.08 2.27 2.58
CA VAL A 66 -2.46 1.28 1.70
C VAL A 66 -1.21 1.90 1.09
N ILE A 67 -0.08 1.22 1.22
CA ILE A 67 1.15 1.57 0.51
C ILE A 67 1.31 0.54 -0.61
N LEU A 68 1.07 0.97 -1.84
CA LEU A 68 1.27 0.19 -3.04
C LEU A 68 2.72 0.36 -3.51
N LEU A 69 3.44 -0.75 -3.66
CA LEU A 69 4.79 -0.80 -4.22
C LEU A 69 4.76 -1.65 -5.50
N THR A 70 5.13 -1.06 -6.64
CA THR A 70 5.15 -1.73 -7.95
C THR A 70 6.36 -1.32 -8.76
N ASP A 71 6.85 -2.19 -9.64
CA ASP A 71 7.95 -1.91 -10.57
C ASP A 71 7.56 -1.94 -12.05
N GLY A 72 6.27 -2.15 -12.33
CA GLY A 72 5.74 -2.25 -13.68
C GLY A 72 4.30 -1.76 -13.79
N LYS A 73 3.88 -1.61 -15.05
CA LYS A 73 2.51 -1.26 -15.43
C LYS A 73 1.56 -2.42 -15.14
N SER A 74 0.39 -2.14 -14.62
CA SER A 74 -0.62 -3.18 -14.43
C SER A 74 -1.14 -3.72 -15.77
N GLN A 75 -1.50 -4.99 -15.74
CA GLN A 75 -2.13 -5.72 -16.83
C GLN A 75 -3.65 -5.86 -16.65
N ASP A 76 -4.20 -5.27 -15.58
CA ASP A 76 -5.63 -5.12 -15.32
C ASP A 76 -5.99 -3.66 -15.00
N ASP A 77 -7.29 -3.34 -14.93
CA ASP A 77 -7.75 -2.00 -14.58
C ASP A 77 -7.72 -1.79 -13.06
N ALA A 78 -6.74 -1.02 -12.60
CA ALA A 78 -6.58 -0.67 -11.19
C ALA A 78 -7.45 0.51 -10.74
N ASN A 79 -8.02 1.28 -11.67
CA ASN A 79 -8.68 2.55 -11.36
C ASN A 79 -9.95 2.34 -10.54
N LEU A 80 -10.79 1.37 -10.92
CA LEU A 80 -12.04 1.11 -10.22
C LEU A 80 -11.78 0.69 -8.77
N ALA A 81 -10.86 -0.26 -8.55
CA ALA A 81 -10.50 -0.73 -7.21
C ALA A 81 -9.90 0.39 -6.35
N ALA A 82 -9.03 1.23 -6.94
CA ALA A 82 -8.48 2.39 -6.26
C ALA A 82 -9.56 3.42 -5.88
N GLN A 83 -10.52 3.69 -6.76
CA GLN A 83 -11.64 4.59 -6.48
C GLN A 83 -12.52 4.07 -5.34
N THR A 84 -12.80 2.76 -5.30
CA THR A 84 -13.56 2.15 -4.21
C THR A 84 -12.87 2.34 -2.87
N LEU A 85 -11.56 2.04 -2.78
CA LEU A 85 -10.76 2.26 -1.58
C LEU A 85 -10.80 3.74 -1.16
N LYS A 86 -10.56 4.66 -2.09
CA LYS A 86 -10.58 6.12 -1.84
C LYS A 86 -11.94 6.60 -1.34
N HIS A 87 -13.04 6.09 -1.90
CA HIS A 87 -14.40 6.45 -1.48
C HIS A 87 -14.71 5.97 -0.05
N LEU A 88 -14.12 4.85 0.37
CA LEU A 88 -14.22 4.34 1.74
C LEU A 88 -13.29 5.05 2.74
N GLY A 89 -12.67 6.17 2.33
CA GLY A 89 -11.75 6.95 3.17
C GLY A 89 -10.36 6.34 3.32
N ILE A 90 -10.06 5.24 2.62
CA ILE A 90 -8.77 4.57 2.68
C ILE A 90 -7.79 5.32 1.79
N GLU A 91 -6.66 5.70 2.37
CA GLU A 91 -5.65 6.49 1.67
C GLU A 91 -4.63 5.59 0.98
N ILE A 92 -4.35 5.85 -0.30
CA ILE A 92 -3.40 5.07 -1.09
C ILE A 92 -2.16 5.91 -1.40
N PHE A 93 -1.01 5.39 -0.98
CA PHE A 93 0.31 5.87 -1.37
C PHE A 93 0.85 4.93 -2.45
N ALA A 94 1.20 5.46 -3.62
CA ALA A 94 1.71 4.69 -4.74
C ALA A 94 3.21 4.96 -4.94
N ILE A 95 4.00 3.91 -4.85
CA ILE A 95 5.47 3.95 -4.96
C ILE A 95 5.85 3.08 -6.17
N GLY A 96 6.35 3.74 -7.20
CA GLY A 96 6.92 3.12 -8.38
C GLY A 96 8.43 2.93 -8.27
N VAL A 97 8.92 1.81 -8.78
CA VAL A 97 10.35 1.49 -8.88
C VAL A 97 10.71 1.21 -10.33
N LYS A 98 11.88 1.66 -10.80
CA LYS A 98 12.36 1.43 -12.18
C LYS A 98 11.37 1.87 -13.26
N ASN A 99 10.64 0.92 -13.84
CA ASN A 99 9.81 1.09 -15.03
C ASN A 99 8.32 1.20 -14.68
N ALA A 100 7.99 1.50 -13.44
CA ALA A 100 6.62 1.76 -13.03
C ALA A 100 6.01 2.91 -13.85
N ASP A 101 4.75 2.75 -14.25
CA ASP A 101 4.03 3.74 -15.05
C ASP A 101 3.52 4.87 -14.15
N GLU A 102 4.11 6.07 -14.26
CA GLU A 102 3.75 7.19 -13.41
C GLU A 102 2.28 7.63 -13.56
N ALA A 103 1.72 7.54 -14.77
CA ALA A 103 0.33 7.92 -15.01
C ALA A 103 -0.62 6.97 -14.26
N GLU A 104 -0.32 5.68 -14.26
CA GLU A 104 -1.04 4.68 -13.48
C GLU A 104 -0.91 4.91 -11.97
N LEU A 105 0.31 5.17 -11.46
CA LEU A 105 0.51 5.47 -10.03
C LEU A 105 -0.34 6.66 -9.59
N ARG A 106 -0.39 7.71 -10.41
CA ARG A 106 -1.21 8.92 -10.17
C ARG A 106 -2.70 8.62 -10.18
N GLN A 107 -3.15 7.73 -11.05
CA GLN A 107 -4.56 7.33 -11.12
C GLN A 107 -4.99 6.56 -9.85
N VAL A 108 -4.10 5.71 -9.34
CA VAL A 108 -4.35 4.87 -8.17
C VAL A 108 -4.23 5.67 -6.86
N ALA A 109 -3.21 6.51 -6.73
CA ALA A 109 -2.94 7.25 -5.48
C ALA A 109 -4.10 8.16 -5.05
N SER A 110 -4.12 8.48 -3.75
CA SER A 110 -5.02 9.47 -3.16
C SER A 110 -4.46 10.89 -3.31
N GLU A 111 -5.32 11.89 -3.40
CA GLU A 111 -4.88 13.29 -3.38
C GLU A 111 -4.32 13.71 -2.00
N PRO A 112 -3.41 14.71 -1.93
CA PRO A 112 -2.75 15.37 -3.06
C PRO A 112 -1.58 14.54 -3.63
N LEU A 113 -1.49 14.42 -4.95
CA LEU A 113 -0.54 13.52 -5.64
C LEU A 113 0.94 13.79 -5.30
N GLU A 114 1.32 15.03 -4.99
CA GLU A 114 2.70 15.38 -4.61
C GLU A 114 3.15 14.78 -3.26
N LEU A 115 2.20 14.32 -2.45
CA LEU A 115 2.47 13.67 -1.15
C LEU A 115 2.34 12.15 -1.19
N THR A 116 1.62 11.61 -2.18
CA THR A 116 1.22 10.19 -2.22
C THR A 116 1.83 9.42 -3.38
N VAL A 117 2.37 10.09 -4.40
CA VAL A 117 3.04 9.46 -5.53
C VAL A 117 4.55 9.61 -5.41
N TYR A 118 5.26 8.49 -5.52
CA TYR A 118 6.72 8.45 -5.51
C TYR A 118 7.22 7.57 -6.63
N ASN A 119 8.29 7.99 -7.30
CA ASN A 119 9.02 7.17 -8.26
C ASN A 119 10.50 7.14 -7.87
N VAL A 120 11.10 5.96 -7.87
CA VAL A 120 12.55 5.77 -7.71
C VAL A 120 13.13 5.02 -8.89
N LEU A 121 14.35 5.40 -9.28
CA LEU A 121 15.03 4.81 -10.43
C LEU A 121 15.43 3.35 -10.20
N ASP A 122 15.66 2.95 -8.94
CA ASP A 122 16.07 1.58 -8.61
C ASP A 122 15.74 1.22 -7.15
N PHE A 123 15.70 -0.08 -6.85
CA PHE A 123 15.35 -0.61 -5.53
C PHE A 123 16.25 -0.09 -4.38
N PRO A 124 17.58 0.05 -4.54
CA PRO A 124 18.43 0.59 -3.46
C PRO A 124 18.03 2.01 -3.02
N LEU A 125 17.45 2.79 -3.93
CA LEU A 125 17.02 4.16 -3.67
C LEU A 125 15.71 4.25 -2.88
N LEU A 126 14.96 3.16 -2.71
CA LEU A 126 13.78 3.13 -1.84
C LEU A 126 14.13 3.58 -0.41
N SER A 127 15.32 3.22 0.07
CA SER A 127 15.82 3.61 1.39
C SER A 127 15.84 5.14 1.59
N SER A 128 16.11 5.91 0.52
CA SER A 128 16.12 7.37 0.54
C SER A 128 14.73 7.98 0.73
N LEU A 129 13.68 7.25 0.35
CA LEU A 129 12.29 7.70 0.51
C LEU A 129 11.74 7.40 1.89
N VAL A 130 12.23 6.38 2.60
CA VAL A 130 11.64 5.90 3.86
C VAL A 130 11.46 7.06 4.85
N GLY A 131 12.50 7.88 5.06
CA GLY A 131 12.41 9.01 6.00
C GLY A 131 11.34 10.04 5.62
N LYS A 132 11.24 10.39 4.33
CA LYS A 132 10.23 11.33 3.82
C LYS A 132 8.84 10.72 3.94
N LEU A 133 8.65 9.49 3.50
CA LEU A 133 7.38 8.78 3.51
C LEU A 133 6.85 8.62 4.94
N THR A 134 7.69 8.18 5.88
CA THR A 134 7.31 8.06 7.29
C THR A 134 6.87 9.41 7.86
N ARG A 135 7.58 10.50 7.56
CA ARG A 135 7.19 11.84 8.03
C ARG A 135 5.82 12.26 7.48
N VAL A 136 5.60 12.09 6.17
CA VAL A 136 4.31 12.44 5.53
C VAL A 136 3.17 11.60 6.11
N LEU A 137 3.35 10.29 6.21
CA LEU A 137 2.36 9.37 6.80
C LEU A 137 1.98 9.77 8.23
N CYS A 138 2.98 10.00 9.10
CA CYS A 138 2.73 10.39 10.48
C CYS A 138 2.02 11.75 10.61
N THR A 139 2.32 12.71 9.73
CA THR A 139 1.63 14.00 9.73
C THR A 139 0.17 13.84 9.28
N ARG A 140 -0.09 13.13 8.17
CA ARG A 140 -1.45 12.98 7.64
C ARG A 140 -2.38 12.22 8.59
N ILE A 141 -1.88 11.17 9.26
CA ILE A 141 -2.65 10.44 10.27
C ILE A 141 -3.05 11.37 11.43
N LYS A 142 -2.15 12.26 11.88
CA LYS A 142 -2.47 13.23 12.93
C LYS A 142 -3.48 14.28 12.47
N GLU A 143 -3.35 14.77 11.25
CA GLU A 143 -4.26 15.77 10.69
C GLU A 143 -5.69 15.23 10.54
N LYS A 144 -5.85 13.97 10.12
CA LYS A 144 -7.17 13.34 10.03
C LYS A 144 -7.78 13.08 11.41
N SER A 145 -6.99 12.53 12.35
CA SER A 145 -7.44 12.33 13.73
C SER A 145 -7.93 13.63 14.40
N ASN A 146 -7.34 14.78 14.07
CA ASN A 146 -7.74 16.08 14.62
C ASN A 146 -8.97 16.69 13.95
N LYS A 147 -9.42 16.21 12.78
CA LYS A 147 -10.64 16.70 12.11
C LYS A 147 -11.91 16.03 12.61
N GLU A 148 -11.77 14.93 13.36
CA GLU A 148 -12.87 14.15 13.91
C GLU A 148 -13.15 14.49 15.40
N THR A 149 -12.50 15.52 15.94
CA THR A 149 -12.72 16.07 17.31
C THR A 149 -13.21 17.52 17.24
#